data_AF-A0A9C8JAX7-F1
#
_entry.id   AF-A0A9C8JAX7-F1
#
_cell.length_a   1.000
_cell.length_b   1.000
_cell.length_c   1.000
_cell.angle_alpha   90.00
_cell.angle_beta   90.00
_cell.angle_gamma   90.00
#
_symmetry.space_group_name_H-M   'P 1'
#
loop_
_entity.id
_entity.type
_entity.pdbx_description
1 polymer ?
#
loop_
_entity_poly.entity_id
_entity_poly.type
_entity_poly.pdbx_seq_one_letter_code
_entity_poly.pdbx_strand_id
1 'polypeptide(L)'
;MKDLLNLLKQQTTTEEFDAIRIGLASPKMVRSWSFGEVKKPETINYRTFKPEREGLFCCKIFGPVKDYECLCGKYKRLKHRGVICEKCGVEVTVAKVRRERMGHIELASPVAHIWFLKSLPSRISSFLDMTLRDIERVLYFEAFIVVDPGMTPLEKGQLLSDETYLQAIEEY
;
A
#
# COMPACT_ATOMS: atom_id res chain seq x y z
N MET A 1 8.72 -40.82 -16.08
CA MET A 1 9.99 -40.31 -15.48
C MET A 1 10.09 -38.79 -15.47
N LYS A 2 9.76 -38.07 -16.57
CA LYS A 2 9.73 -36.60 -16.59
C LYS A 2 8.72 -35.98 -15.61
N ASP A 3 7.57 -36.60 -15.41
CA ASP A 3 6.55 -36.12 -14.46
C ASP A 3 6.95 -36.30 -12.99
N LEU A 4 7.77 -37.31 -12.68
CA LEU A 4 8.29 -37.54 -11.33
C LEU A 4 9.34 -36.48 -10.95
N LEU A 5 10.16 -36.06 -11.92
CA LEU A 5 11.15 -34.99 -11.76
C LEU A 5 10.50 -33.61 -11.56
N ASN A 6 9.35 -33.37 -12.20
CA ASN A 6 8.58 -32.15 -11.98
C ASN A 6 7.89 -32.11 -10.60
N LEU A 7 7.54 -33.28 -10.06
CA LEU A 7 7.01 -33.42 -8.70
C LEU A 7 8.09 -33.19 -7.62
N LEU A 8 9.33 -33.60 -7.89
CA LEU A 8 10.48 -33.32 -7.01
C LEU A 8 10.90 -31.83 -7.04
N LYS A 9 10.76 -31.15 -8.18
CA LYS A 9 10.99 -29.69 -8.31
C LYS A 9 9.93 -28.83 -7.62
N GLN A 10 8.79 -29.42 -7.22
CA GLN A 10 7.75 -28.75 -6.44
C GLN A 10 7.95 -28.85 -4.92
N GLN A 11 9.07 -29.42 -4.46
CA GLN A 11 9.57 -29.03 -3.15
C GLN A 11 10.01 -27.59 -3.30
N THR A 12 9.24 -26.67 -2.72
CA THR A 12 9.65 -25.29 -2.49
C THR A 12 11.06 -25.34 -1.91
N THR A 13 12.06 -25.05 -2.73
CA THR A 13 13.36 -24.65 -2.26
C THR A 13 13.08 -23.43 -1.42
N THR A 14 13.06 -23.61 -0.10
CA THR A 14 13.30 -22.51 0.81
C THR A 14 14.64 -21.97 0.36
N GLU A 15 14.65 -20.87 -0.38
CA GLU A 15 15.88 -20.21 -0.77
C GLU A 15 16.56 -19.82 0.53
N GLU A 16 17.58 -20.57 0.91
CA GLU A 16 18.46 -20.19 2.00
C GLU A 16 19.12 -18.88 1.57
N PHE A 17 18.95 -17.84 2.39
CA PHE A 17 19.51 -16.52 2.13
C PHE A 17 20.66 -16.27 3.12
N ASP A 18 21.76 -15.71 2.62
CA ASP A 18 22.93 -15.39 3.44
C ASP A 18 22.83 -14.02 4.11
N ALA A 19 21.97 -13.13 3.62
CA ALA A 19 21.86 -11.75 4.09
C ALA A 19 20.44 -11.19 3.98
N ILE A 20 20.10 -10.25 4.87
CA ILE A 20 18.87 -9.47 4.86
C ILE A 20 19.20 -8.00 4.63
N ARG A 21 18.47 -7.36 3.73
CA ARG A 21 18.53 -5.91 3.50
C ARG A 21 17.19 -5.27 3.81
N ILE A 22 17.22 -4.07 4.38
CA ILE A 22 16.06 -3.19 4.53
C ILE A 22 16.24 -1.94 3.66
N GLY A 23 15.14 -1.39 3.16
CA GLY A 23 15.13 -0.19 2.34
C GLY A 23 13.74 0.41 2.24
N LEU A 24 13.64 1.61 1.67
CA LEU A 24 12.37 2.28 1.43
C LEU A 24 11.64 1.63 0.25
N ALA A 25 10.34 1.40 0.41
CA ALA A 25 9.48 0.90 -0.65
C ALA A 25 9.00 2.07 -1.52
N SER A 26 9.22 2.00 -2.83
CA SER A 26 8.62 2.96 -3.76
C SER A 26 7.13 2.67 -3.96
N PRO A 27 6.32 3.64 -4.40
CA PRO A 27 4.91 3.39 -4.72
C PRO A 27 4.71 2.27 -5.75
N LYS A 28 5.61 2.17 -6.73
CA LYS A 28 5.60 1.07 -7.72
C LYS A 28 5.86 -0.29 -7.05
N MET A 29 6.79 -0.34 -6.10
CA MET A 29 7.12 -1.55 -5.34
C MET A 29 5.95 -2.01 -4.46
N VAL A 30 5.29 -1.08 -3.76
CA VAL A 30 4.08 -1.39 -2.96
C VAL A 30 2.98 -1.99 -3.84
N ARG A 31 2.74 -1.41 -5.03
CA ARG A 31 1.79 -1.97 -5.99
C ARG A 31 2.19 -3.35 -6.50
N SER A 32 3.50 -3.62 -6.67
CA SER A 32 4.01 -4.93 -7.13
C SER A 32 3.77 -6.06 -6.13
N TRP A 33 3.70 -5.76 -4.84
CA TRP A 33 3.37 -6.74 -3.79
C TRP A 33 1.86 -7.02 -3.68
N SER A 34 1.05 -6.13 -4.26
CA SER A 34 -0.39 -6.16 -4.06
C SER A 34 -1.10 -7.08 -5.04
N PHE A 35 -2.08 -7.83 -4.51
CA PHE A 35 -3.00 -8.64 -5.29
C PHE A 35 -4.29 -7.89 -5.67
N GLY A 36 -4.44 -6.65 -5.21
CA GLY A 36 -5.60 -5.83 -5.51
C GLY A 36 -5.77 -4.64 -4.58
N GLU A 37 -6.54 -3.68 -5.05
CA GLU A 37 -6.87 -2.45 -4.34
C GLU A 37 -8.09 -2.66 -3.43
N VAL A 38 -7.97 -2.24 -2.17
CA VAL A 38 -9.11 -2.18 -1.23
C VAL A 38 -9.76 -0.81 -1.37
N LYS A 39 -11.05 -0.79 -1.72
CA LYS A 39 -11.81 0.44 -1.99
C LYS A 39 -12.84 0.75 -0.91
N LYS A 40 -13.15 -0.24 -0.09
CA LYS A 40 -14.32 -0.29 0.76
C LYS A 40 -13.90 -0.62 2.20
N PRO A 41 -14.38 0.13 3.21
CA PRO A 41 -14.05 -0.17 4.61
C PRO A 41 -14.76 -1.42 5.14
N GLU A 42 -15.71 -1.97 4.39
CA GLU A 42 -16.52 -3.11 4.79
C GLU A 42 -15.65 -4.37 5.00
N THR A 43 -16.04 -5.16 6.00
CA THR A 43 -15.29 -6.34 6.43
C THR A 43 -15.99 -7.63 5.97
N ILE A 44 -17.04 -8.00 6.69
CA ILE A 44 -17.86 -9.18 6.44
C ILE A 44 -19.34 -8.79 6.46
N ASN A 45 -20.13 -9.53 5.72
CA ASN A 45 -21.56 -9.38 5.72
C ASN A 45 -22.15 -9.85 7.07
N TYR A 46 -22.96 -9.03 7.72
CA TYR A 46 -23.49 -9.32 9.06
C TYR A 46 -24.40 -10.56 9.13
N ARG A 47 -25.12 -10.92 8.05
CA ARG A 47 -26.01 -12.09 8.04
C ARG A 47 -25.30 -13.35 7.61
N THR A 48 -24.53 -13.25 6.52
CA THR A 48 -23.93 -14.43 5.87
C THR A 48 -22.53 -14.76 6.36
N PHE A 49 -21.90 -13.84 7.12
CA PHE A 49 -20.50 -13.90 7.54
C PHE A 49 -19.51 -14.07 6.38
N LYS A 50 -19.94 -13.79 5.15
CA LYS A 50 -19.09 -13.83 3.97
C LYS A 50 -18.32 -12.51 3.83
N PRO A 51 -17.04 -12.55 3.46
CA PRO A 51 -16.28 -11.33 3.21
C PRO A 51 -16.90 -10.48 2.10
N GLU A 52 -16.92 -9.17 2.31
CA GLU A 52 -17.45 -8.22 1.34
C GLU A 52 -16.48 -8.03 0.16
N ARG A 53 -17.04 -7.72 -1.02
CA ARG A 53 -16.25 -7.48 -2.23
C ARG A 53 -15.53 -6.13 -2.14
N GLU A 54 -14.25 -6.10 -2.52
CA GLU A 54 -13.36 -4.93 -2.46
C GLU A 54 -13.16 -4.36 -1.05
N GLY A 55 -13.64 -5.06 -0.03
CA GLY A 55 -13.45 -4.76 1.39
C GLY A 55 -12.15 -5.31 1.98
N LEU A 56 -11.94 -5.06 3.26
CA LEU A 56 -10.72 -5.42 4.00
C LEU A 56 -10.45 -6.93 4.07
N PHE A 57 -11.49 -7.76 3.91
CA PHE A 57 -11.35 -9.23 3.93
C PHE A 57 -11.59 -9.89 2.56
N CYS A 58 -11.67 -9.11 1.49
CA CYS A 58 -12.10 -9.55 0.16
C CYS A 58 -11.36 -10.81 -0.31
N CYS A 59 -12.13 -11.84 -0.69
CA CYS A 59 -11.56 -13.12 -1.15
C CYS A 59 -10.88 -13.02 -2.52
N LYS A 60 -11.24 -12.02 -3.34
CA LYS A 60 -10.60 -11.78 -4.65
C LYS A 60 -9.15 -11.32 -4.47
N ILE A 61 -8.91 -10.46 -3.48
CA ILE A 61 -7.59 -9.87 -3.21
C ILE A 61 -6.75 -10.86 -2.41
N PHE A 62 -7.26 -11.27 -1.24
CA PHE A 62 -6.46 -12.03 -0.27
C PHE A 62 -6.52 -13.55 -0.48
N GLY A 63 -7.45 -14.06 -1.29
CA GLY A 63 -7.63 -15.50 -1.53
C GLY A 63 -8.81 -16.12 -0.76
N PRO A 64 -9.05 -17.43 -0.94
CA PRO A 64 -10.27 -18.09 -0.48
C PRO A 64 -10.32 -18.31 1.04
N VAL A 65 -11.52 -18.34 1.61
CA VAL A 65 -11.74 -18.62 3.06
C VAL A 65 -11.55 -20.10 3.39
N LYS A 66 -11.87 -20.99 2.44
CA LYS A 66 -11.77 -22.44 2.59
C LYS A 66 -10.81 -22.99 1.55
N ASP A 67 -10.08 -24.04 1.91
CA ASP A 67 -9.13 -24.68 1.01
C ASP A 67 -9.82 -25.21 -0.24
N TYR A 68 -9.28 -24.84 -1.39
CA TYR A 68 -9.73 -25.30 -2.71
C TYR A 68 -11.24 -25.10 -2.95
N GLU A 69 -11.80 -24.02 -2.42
CA GLU A 69 -13.20 -23.63 -2.63
C GLU A 69 -13.31 -22.11 -2.88
N CYS A 70 -13.99 -21.74 -3.98
CA CYS A 70 -14.29 -20.34 -4.25
C CYS A 70 -15.45 -19.82 -3.37
N LEU A 71 -15.53 -18.50 -3.16
CA LEU A 71 -16.52 -17.88 -2.25
C LEU A 71 -18.00 -18.19 -2.59
N CYS A 72 -18.33 -18.30 -3.87
CA CYS A 72 -19.71 -18.60 -4.29
C CYS A 72 -20.05 -20.11 -4.25
N GLY A 73 -19.06 -20.97 -4.02
CA GLY A 73 -19.21 -22.42 -3.97
C GLY A 73 -19.37 -23.11 -5.34
N LYS A 74 -19.25 -22.38 -6.46
CA LYS A 74 -19.32 -22.98 -7.81
C LYS A 74 -18.20 -23.98 -8.05
N TYR A 75 -16.95 -23.55 -7.81
CA TYR A 75 -15.78 -24.41 -7.88
C TYR A 75 -15.38 -24.86 -6.48
N LYS A 76 -15.29 -26.18 -6.31
CA LYS A 76 -14.90 -26.86 -5.06
C LYS A 76 -13.98 -28.04 -5.36
N ARG A 77 -13.19 -28.43 -4.36
CA ARG A 77 -12.27 -29.57 -4.36
C ARG A 77 -11.02 -29.32 -5.21
N LEU A 78 -10.03 -30.18 -5.00
CA LEU A 78 -8.67 -30.06 -5.55
C LEU A 78 -8.63 -30.02 -7.09
N LYS A 79 -9.61 -30.60 -7.78
CA LYS A 79 -9.67 -30.66 -9.26
C LYS A 79 -9.71 -29.28 -9.94
N HIS A 80 -10.14 -28.24 -9.24
CA HIS A 80 -10.22 -26.87 -9.78
C HIS A 80 -9.09 -25.98 -9.26
N ARG A 81 -8.03 -26.55 -8.69
CA ARG A 81 -6.87 -25.80 -8.19
C ARG A 81 -6.32 -24.87 -9.28
N GLY A 82 -6.10 -23.60 -8.92
CA GLY A 82 -5.60 -22.56 -9.82
C GLY A 82 -6.66 -21.90 -10.71
N VAL A 83 -7.90 -22.40 -10.73
CA VAL A 83 -8.98 -21.77 -11.50
C VAL A 83 -9.47 -20.52 -10.77
N ILE A 84 -9.58 -19.42 -11.50
CA ILE A 84 -10.23 -18.18 -11.03
C ILE A 84 -11.71 -18.26 -11.37
N CYS A 85 -12.58 -18.18 -10.37
CA CYS A 85 -14.01 -18.21 -10.59
C CYS A 85 -14.49 -16.96 -11.34
N GLU A 86 -15.23 -17.13 -12.43
CA GLU A 86 -15.82 -16.04 -13.21
C GLU A 86 -16.91 -15.26 -12.44
N LYS A 87 -17.62 -15.92 -11.51
CA LYS A 87 -18.71 -15.28 -10.74
C LYS A 87 -18.18 -14.39 -9.61
N CYS A 88 -17.22 -14.88 -8.83
CA CYS A 88 -16.73 -14.15 -7.64
C CYS A 88 -15.28 -13.65 -7.77
N GLY A 89 -14.55 -14.01 -8.83
CA GLY A 89 -13.16 -13.62 -9.04
C GLY A 89 -12.17 -14.28 -8.07
N VAL A 90 -12.61 -15.25 -7.27
CA VAL A 90 -11.76 -15.92 -6.27
C VAL A 90 -11.02 -17.07 -6.92
N GLU A 91 -9.71 -17.07 -6.77
CA GLU A 91 -8.83 -18.18 -7.15
C GLU A 91 -9.00 -19.36 -6.19
N VAL A 92 -9.14 -20.55 -6.76
CA VAL A 92 -9.24 -21.80 -6.00
C VAL A 92 -7.84 -22.26 -5.60
N THR A 93 -7.45 -21.93 -4.38
CA THR A 93 -6.15 -22.28 -3.78
C THR A 93 -6.30 -22.58 -2.29
N VAL A 94 -5.20 -22.80 -1.57
CA VAL A 94 -5.21 -23.00 -0.11
C VAL A 94 -5.53 -21.68 0.60
N ALA A 95 -6.27 -21.73 1.69
CA ALA A 95 -6.60 -20.55 2.50
C ALA A 95 -5.36 -19.92 3.16
N LYS A 96 -4.25 -20.69 3.28
CA LYS A 96 -2.96 -20.20 3.80
C LYS A 96 -2.47 -18.95 3.06
N VAL A 97 -2.73 -18.81 1.76
CA VAL A 97 -2.28 -17.65 0.97
C VAL A 97 -2.81 -16.32 1.51
N ARG A 98 -3.93 -16.32 2.28
CA ARG A 98 -4.46 -15.11 2.92
C ARG A 98 -3.51 -14.48 3.92
N ARG A 99 -2.52 -15.24 4.42
CA ARG A 99 -1.47 -14.76 5.32
C ARG A 99 -0.26 -14.19 4.58
N GLU A 100 -0.18 -14.41 3.27
CA GLU A 100 0.97 -14.08 2.43
C GLU A 100 0.64 -12.96 1.41
N ARG A 101 -0.60 -12.92 0.90
CA ARG A 101 -1.04 -11.91 -0.08
C ARG A 101 -1.25 -10.56 0.58
N MET A 102 -0.66 -9.52 -0.01
CA MET A 102 -0.86 -8.13 0.41
C MET A 102 -1.93 -7.43 -0.45
N GLY A 103 -2.57 -6.43 0.13
CA GLY A 103 -3.46 -5.49 -0.54
C GLY A 103 -2.84 -4.08 -0.50
N HIS A 104 -3.35 -3.16 -1.32
CA HIS A 104 -2.98 -1.74 -1.22
C HIS A 104 -4.23 -0.86 -1.22
N ILE A 105 -4.04 0.39 -0.79
CA ILE A 105 -5.02 1.47 -0.91
C ILE A 105 -4.32 2.59 -1.66
N GLU A 106 -4.94 3.07 -2.72
CA GLU A 106 -4.46 4.25 -3.42
C GLU A 106 -4.94 5.49 -2.67
N LEU A 107 -4.01 6.31 -2.18
CA LEU A 107 -4.33 7.51 -1.43
C LEU A 107 -4.67 8.65 -2.38
N ALA A 108 -5.75 9.39 -2.08
CA ALA A 108 -6.16 10.55 -2.89
C ALA A 108 -5.18 11.73 -2.79
N SER A 109 -4.46 11.83 -1.68
CA SER A 109 -3.43 12.84 -1.43
C SER A 109 -2.18 12.18 -0.83
N PRO A 110 -0.97 12.67 -1.13
CA PRO A 110 0.24 12.22 -0.45
C PRO A 110 0.13 12.42 1.07
N VAL A 111 0.59 11.42 1.83
CA VAL A 111 0.62 11.47 3.29
C VAL A 111 2.05 11.28 3.77
N ALA A 112 2.51 12.17 4.65
CA ALA A 112 3.82 12.06 5.27
C ALA A 112 3.89 10.81 6.18
N HIS A 113 4.90 9.98 5.97
CA HIS A 113 5.07 8.78 6.79
C HIS A 113 5.57 9.16 8.19
N ILE A 114 4.73 8.90 9.21
CA ILE A 114 4.92 9.36 10.59
C ILE A 114 6.29 9.02 11.18
N TRP A 115 6.88 7.86 10.87
CA TRP A 115 8.20 7.50 11.40
C TRP A 115 9.32 8.41 10.92
N PHE A 116 9.26 8.94 9.69
CA PHE A 116 10.31 9.83 9.18
C PHE A 116 10.08 11.29 9.59
N LEU A 117 8.84 11.62 9.97
CA LEU A 117 8.45 12.94 10.45
C LEU A 117 8.69 13.10 11.96
N LYS A 118 8.12 12.22 12.80
CA LYS A 118 8.06 12.38 14.27
C LYS A 118 9.17 11.65 15.03
N SER A 119 9.93 10.75 14.38
CA SER A 119 11.10 10.15 15.04
C SER A 119 12.13 11.23 15.36
N LEU A 120 12.84 11.10 16.49
CA LEU A 120 13.89 12.03 16.88
C LEU A 120 15.27 11.38 16.65
N PRO A 121 16.17 12.01 15.86
CA PRO A 121 15.96 13.23 15.07
C PRO A 121 15.05 12.98 13.85
N SER A 122 14.26 13.98 13.46
CA SER A 122 13.35 13.87 12.31
C SER A 122 14.14 13.82 11.02
N ARG A 123 13.98 12.72 10.27
CA ARG A 123 14.76 12.48 9.04
C ARG A 123 14.39 13.47 7.94
N ILE A 124 13.11 13.85 7.87
CA ILE A 124 12.63 14.86 6.89
C ILE A 124 13.16 16.25 7.26
N SER A 125 13.10 16.62 8.55
CA SER A 125 13.64 17.89 9.06
C SER A 125 15.13 18.04 8.78
N SER A 126 15.93 17.02 9.09
CA SER A 126 17.37 17.05 8.81
C SER A 126 17.68 17.07 7.32
N PHE A 127 16.83 16.49 6.48
CA PHE A 127 17.04 16.50 5.03
C PHE A 127 16.72 17.85 4.39
N LEU A 128 15.70 18.55 4.90
CA LEU A 128 15.28 19.86 4.38
C LEU A 128 15.98 21.05 5.06
N ASP A 129 16.79 20.80 6.09
CA ASP A 129 17.41 21.83 6.94
C ASP A 129 16.39 22.83 7.54
N MET A 130 15.24 22.29 7.95
CA MET A 130 14.15 23.05 8.57
C MET A 130 13.81 22.48 9.94
N THR A 131 13.26 23.30 10.83
CA THR A 131 12.80 22.78 12.13
C THR A 131 11.61 21.85 11.95
N LEU A 132 11.47 20.84 12.82
CA LEU A 132 10.30 19.96 12.83
C LEU A 132 8.99 20.75 12.97
N ARG A 133 9.01 21.83 13.76
CA ARG A 133 7.86 22.72 13.96
C ARG A 133 7.43 23.36 12.64
N ASP A 134 8.37 23.87 11.86
CA ASP A 134 8.06 24.53 10.59
C ASP A 134 7.46 23.57 9.56
N ILE A 135 8.00 22.34 9.48
CA ILE A 135 7.43 21.30 8.60
C ILE A 135 6.02 20.92 9.05
N GLU A 136 5.78 20.82 10.36
CA GLU A 136 4.45 20.53 10.88
C GLU A 136 3.44 21.63 10.56
N ARG A 137 3.83 22.91 10.63
CA ARG A 137 2.97 24.02 10.22
C ARG A 137 2.53 23.89 8.76
N VAL A 138 3.44 23.52 7.86
CA VAL A 138 3.09 23.26 6.45
C VAL A 138 2.18 22.04 6.32
N LEU A 139 2.49 20.94 7.00
CA LEU A 139 1.69 19.70 6.93
C LEU A 139 0.27 19.84 7.48
N TYR A 140 0.08 20.70 8.48
CA TYR A 140 -1.23 21.01 9.07
C TYR A 140 -1.92 22.20 8.41
N PHE A 141 -1.42 22.67 7.26
CA PHE A 141 -1.99 23.79 6.49
C PHE A 141 -2.07 25.11 7.29
N GLU A 142 -1.11 25.35 8.20
CA GLU A 142 -0.97 26.60 8.94
C GLU A 142 -0.09 27.63 8.21
N ALA A 143 0.79 27.16 7.32
CA ALA A 143 1.70 28.02 6.56
C ALA A 143 1.97 27.43 5.17
N PHE A 144 2.29 28.31 4.23
CA PHE A 144 2.81 27.95 2.91
C PHE A 144 4.33 27.88 2.94
N ILE A 145 4.91 27.12 2.01
CA ILE A 145 6.36 27.04 1.82
C ILE A 145 6.70 27.28 0.35
N VAL A 146 7.72 28.08 0.11
CA VAL A 146 8.22 28.35 -1.25
C VAL A 146 8.99 27.12 -1.73
N VAL A 147 8.42 26.42 -2.71
CA VAL A 147 9.05 25.22 -3.33
C VAL A 147 9.99 25.62 -4.48
N ASP A 148 9.59 26.65 -5.24
CA ASP A 148 10.34 27.20 -6.36
C ASP A 148 10.23 28.74 -6.33
N PRO A 149 11.34 29.47 -6.12
CA PRO A 149 11.33 30.92 -6.04
C PRO A 149 11.26 31.62 -7.41
N GLY A 150 11.55 30.92 -8.52
CA GLY A 150 11.57 31.54 -9.85
C GLY A 150 12.47 32.79 -9.92
N MET A 151 11.91 33.91 -10.41
CA MET A 151 12.59 35.22 -10.52
C MET A 151 12.19 36.20 -9.40
N THR A 152 11.50 35.71 -8.36
CA THR A 152 11.08 36.53 -7.22
C THR A 152 12.22 36.66 -6.19
N PRO A 153 12.17 37.63 -5.26
CA PRO A 153 13.14 37.72 -4.18
C PRO A 153 12.93 36.67 -3.06
N LEU A 154 11.97 35.76 -3.21
CA LEU A 154 11.68 34.73 -2.21
C LEU A 154 12.77 33.66 -2.19
N GLU A 155 12.98 33.05 -1.02
CA GLU A 155 13.94 31.95 -0.85
C GLU A 155 13.24 30.59 -0.86
N LYS A 156 13.90 29.58 -1.45
CA LYS A 156 13.40 28.21 -1.37
C LYS A 156 13.40 27.73 0.07
N GLY A 157 12.26 27.19 0.53
CA GLY A 157 12.07 26.77 1.92
C GLY A 157 11.59 27.89 2.85
N GLN A 158 11.45 29.13 2.35
CA GLN A 158 10.85 30.22 3.10
C GLN A 158 9.39 29.92 3.43
N LEU A 159 9.02 30.12 4.70
CA LEU A 159 7.63 30.00 5.13
C LEU A 159 6.89 31.32 4.93
N LEU A 160 5.66 31.22 4.44
CA LEU A 160 4.75 32.34 4.26
C LEU A 160 3.49 32.08 5.09
N SER A 161 3.03 33.10 5.82
CA SER A 161 1.67 33.12 6.35
C SER A 161 0.66 33.35 5.22
N ASP A 162 -0.62 33.07 5.48
CA ASP A 162 -1.69 33.30 4.50
C ASP A 162 -1.68 34.74 3.95
N GLU A 163 -1.53 35.74 4.82
CA GLU A 163 -1.48 37.16 4.42
C GLU A 163 -0.27 37.46 3.52
N THR A 164 0.92 36.99 3.91
CA THR A 164 2.15 37.23 3.12
C THR A 164 2.14 36.47 1.81
N TYR A 165 1.53 35.29 1.77
CA TYR A 165 1.33 34.52 0.54
C TYR A 165 0.39 35.26 -0.43
N LEU A 166 -0.72 35.82 0.04
CA LEU A 166 -1.63 36.61 -0.79
C LEU A 166 -0.94 37.87 -1.33
N GLN A 167 -0.19 38.59 -0.49
CA GLN A 167 0.59 39.76 -0.93
C GLN A 167 1.63 39.38 -2.00
N ALA A 168 2.33 38.26 -1.82
CA ALA A 168 3.30 37.79 -2.80
C ALA A 168 2.66 37.43 -4.16
N ILE A 169 1.42 36.92 -4.17
CA ILE A 169 0.67 36.66 -5.42
C ILE A 169 0.24 37.96 -6.10
N GLU A 170 -0.08 39.01 -5.34
CA GLU A 170 -0.46 40.31 -5.91
C GLU A 170 0.74 41.07 -6.48
N GLU A 171 1.92 40.89 -5.86
CA GLU A 171 3.14 41.60 -6.25
C GLU A 171 3.86 40.98 -7.45
N TYR A 172 3.82 39.64 -7.62
CA TYR A 172 4.59 38.89 -8.62
C TYR A 172 3.72 38.01 -9.51
#